data_AF-A0A376VDM0-F1
#
_entry.id   AF-A0A376VDM0-F1
#
_cell.length_a   1.000
_cell.length_b   1.000
_cell.length_c   1.000
_cell.angle_alpha   90.00
_cell.angle_beta   90.00
_cell.angle_gamma   90.00
#
_symmetry.space_group_name_H-M   'P 1'
#
loop_
_entity.id
_entity.type
_entity.pdbx_description
1 polymer ?
#
loop_
_entity_poly.entity_id
_entity_poly.type
_entity_poly.pdbx_seq_one_letter_code
_entity_poly.pdbx_strand_id
1 'polypeptide(L)'
;MKKIIETQRAPGAIGPYVQGVDLGSMVFTSGQIPVCPQTGEIPADVQDQARLSLENVKSDRGCCRAERGRYHQDDRVHHRSE
;
A
#
# COMPACT_ATOMS: atom_id res chain seq x y z
N MET A 1 -19.15 2.11 -9.85
CA MET A 1 -18.00 2.73 -10.53
C MET A 1 -16.75 2.19 -9.85
N LYS A 2 -15.79 1.65 -10.59
CA LYS A 2 -14.51 1.15 -10.03
C LYS A 2 -13.59 2.35 -9.77
N LYS A 3 -12.92 2.39 -8.62
CA LYS A 3 -11.95 3.43 -8.26
C LYS A 3 -10.57 2.82 -8.13
N ILE A 4 -9.57 3.42 -8.77
CA ILE A 4 -8.19 2.96 -8.68
C ILE A 4 -7.55 3.54 -7.41
N ILE A 5 -6.83 2.70 -6.68
CA ILE A 5 -6.04 3.08 -5.51
C ILE A 5 -4.59 3.23 -5.96
N GLU A 6 -4.03 4.41 -5.73
CA GLU A 6 -2.62 4.76 -5.98
C GLU A 6 -2.07 5.45 -4.73
N THR A 7 -0.95 4.96 -4.20
CA THR A 7 -0.28 5.45 -3.00
C THR A 7 1.23 5.37 -3.13
N GLN A 8 1.92 6.34 -2.54
CA GLN A 8 3.38 6.32 -2.40
C GLN A 8 3.84 5.51 -1.18
N ARG A 9 2.88 5.01 -0.40
CA ARG A 9 3.14 4.28 0.84
C ARG A 9 3.11 2.76 0.66
N ALA A 10 2.88 2.27 -0.56
CA ALA A 10 3.03 0.87 -0.93
C ALA A 10 3.98 0.79 -2.13
N PRO A 11 4.61 -0.38 -2.39
CA PRO A 11 5.44 -0.58 -3.57
C PRO A 11 4.68 -0.14 -4.83
N GLY A 12 5.33 0.69 -5.65
CA GLY A 12 4.75 1.18 -6.90
C GLY A 12 4.36 0.03 -7.83
N ALA A 13 3.33 0.23 -8.64
CA ALA A 13 3.00 -0.71 -9.70
C ALA A 13 4.06 -0.64 -10.81
N ILE A 14 4.91 -1.66 -10.91
CA ILE A 14 6.00 -1.73 -11.90
C ILE A 14 5.47 -2.25 -13.26
N GLY A 15 4.37 -3.01 -13.26
CA GLY A 15 3.75 -3.63 -14.43
C GLY A 15 2.32 -3.14 -14.72
N PRO A 16 1.60 -3.75 -15.67
CA PRO A 16 0.24 -3.36 -16.06
C PRO A 16 -0.81 -3.82 -15.03
N TYR A 17 -0.66 -3.39 -13.78
CA TYR A 17 -1.58 -3.62 -12.66
C TYR A 17 -1.73 -2.33 -11.84
N VAL A 18 -2.73 -2.31 -10.95
CA VAL A 18 -2.95 -1.22 -10.00
C VAL A 18 -2.75 -1.74 -8.58
N GLN A 19 -2.30 -0.87 -7.66
CA GLN A 19 -2.05 -1.28 -6.27
C GLN A 19 -3.34 -1.81 -5.59
N GLY A 20 -4.47 -1.16 -5.88
CA GLY A 20 -5.78 -1.69 -5.52
C GLY A 20 -6.93 -1.10 -6.33
N VAL A 21 -8.10 -1.71 -6.18
CA VAL A 21 -9.37 -1.26 -6.74
C VAL A 21 -10.43 -1.23 -5.65
N ASP A 22 -11.09 -0.08 -5.50
CA ASP A 22 -12.26 0.10 -4.66
C ASP A 22 -13.54 0.01 -5.51
N LEU A 23 -14.41 -0.93 -5.16
CA LEU A 23 -15.71 -1.16 -5.81
C LEU A 23 -16.87 -0.56 -5.00
N GLY A 24 -16.57 0.23 -3.95
CA GLY A 24 -17.52 0.89 -3.07
C GLY A 24 -17.84 0.06 -1.82
N SER A 25 -18.30 -1.18 -2.00
CA SER A 25 -18.60 -2.11 -0.90
C SER A 25 -17.43 -3.02 -0.54
N MET A 26 -16.47 -3.16 -1.45
CA MET A 26 -15.32 -4.05 -1.32
C MET A 26 -14.08 -3.39 -1.92
N VAL A 27 -12.93 -3.66 -1.30
CA VAL A 27 -11.63 -3.23 -1.79
C VAL A 27 -10.79 -4.47 -2.08
N PHE A 28 -10.23 -4.52 -3.28
CA PHE A 28 -9.29 -5.56 -3.70
C PHE A 28 -7.91 -4.95 -3.84
N THR A 29 -6.92 -5.54 -3.18
CA THR A 29 -5.52 -5.13 -3.28
C THR A 29 -4.74 -6.14 -4.11
N SER A 30 -3.75 -5.67 -4.85
CA SER A 30 -2.76 -6.54 -5.48
C SER A 30 -1.90 -7.23 -4.41
N GLY A 31 -1.23 -8.32 -4.79
CA GLY A 31 -0.31 -9.03 -3.90
C GLY A 31 0.82 -8.13 -3.45
N GLN A 32 0.92 -7.87 -2.14
CA GLN A 32 1.93 -6.99 -1.58
C GLN A 32 3.17 -7.78 -1.18
N ILE A 33 4.26 -7.53 -1.89
CA ILE A 33 5.58 -8.09 -1.62
C ILE A 33 6.27 -7.37 -0.47
N PRO A 34 7.20 -8.01 0.26
CA PRO A 34 7.90 -7.43 1.41
C PRO A 34 9.01 -6.46 0.97
N VAL A 35 8.66 -5.48 0.15
CA VAL A 35 9.56 -4.43 -0.33
C VAL A 35 9.25 -3.16 0.44
N CYS A 36 10.29 -2.51 0.97
CA CYS A 36 10.15 -1.19 1.57
C CYS A 36 9.90 -0.16 0.46
N PRO A 37 8.77 0.57 0.46
CA PRO A 37 8.47 1.53 -0.62
C PRO A 37 9.43 2.73 -0.67
N GLN A 38 10.16 3.01 0.42
CA GLN A 38 11.10 4.13 0.52
C GLN A 38 12.50 3.76 0.05
N THR A 39 12.97 2.55 0.39
CA THR A 39 14.34 2.11 0.12
C THR A 39 14.44 1.09 -1.02
N GLY A 40 13.33 0.43 -1.35
CA GLY A 40 13.30 -0.69 -2.30
C GLY A 40 13.88 -1.99 -1.74
N GLU A 41 14.26 -2.02 -0.47
CA GLU A 41 14.92 -3.18 0.15
C GLU A 41 13.94 -4.24 0.63
N ILE A 42 14.42 -5.49 0.67
CA ILE A 42 13.70 -6.66 1.19
C ILE A 42 14.45 -7.17 2.43
N PRO A 43 13.77 -7.36 3.58
CA PRO A 43 14.39 -7.93 4.77
C PRO A 43 14.91 -9.35 4.52
N ALA A 44 16.00 -9.74 5.18
CA ALA A 44 16.55 -11.09 5.06
C ALA A 44 15.71 -12.14 5.82
N ASP A 45 15.11 -11.74 6.94
CA ASP A 45 14.36 -12.64 7.83
C ASP A 45 12.89 -12.80 7.38
N VAL A 46 12.39 -14.04 7.45
CA VAL A 46 11.03 -14.40 7.01
C VAL A 46 9.94 -13.76 7.88
N GLN A 47 10.18 -13.56 9.18
CA GLN A 47 9.25 -12.90 10.08
C GLN A 47 9.13 -11.42 9.72
N ASP A 48 10.25 -10.76 9.40
CA ASP A 48 10.24 -9.37 8.95
C ASP A 48 9.64 -9.20 7.57
N GLN A 49 9.86 -10.16 6.66
CA GLN A 49 9.17 -10.19 5.37
C GLN A 49 7.65 -10.32 5.55
N ALA A 50 7.19 -11.27 6.37
CA ALA A 50 5.77 -11.45 6.63
C ALA A 50 5.13 -10.19 7.23
N ARG A 51 5.82 -9.58 8.20
CA ARG A 51 5.40 -8.31 8.80
C ARG A 51 5.34 -7.19 7.76
N LEU A 52 6.37 -7.04 6.93
CA LEU A 52 6.43 -5.99 5.91
C LEU A 52 5.38 -6.18 4.81
N SER A 53 5.11 -7.41 4.36
CA SER A 53 4.01 -7.71 3.44
C SER A 53 2.65 -7.31 4.03
N LEU A 54 2.39 -7.65 5.29
CA LEU A 54 1.13 -7.28 5.96
C LEU A 54 1.02 -5.77 6.18
N GLU A 55 2.12 -5.12 6.58
CA GLU A 55 2.18 -3.67 6.67
C GLU A 55 1.94 -3.06 5.29
N ASN A 56 2.50 -3.58 4.20
CA ASN A 56 2.26 -3.07 2.85
C ASN A 56 0.79 -3.17 2.42
N VAL A 57 0.08 -4.25 2.78
CA VAL A 57 -1.38 -4.37 2.56
C VAL A 57 -2.13 -3.32 3.38
N LYS A 58 -1.75 -3.13 4.64
CA LYS A 58 -2.30 -2.06 5.48
C LYS A 58 -1.90 -0.66 4.96
N SER A 59 -0.78 -0.58 4.25
CA SER A 59 -0.10 0.64 3.83
C SER A 59 -0.51 1.17 2.47
N ASP A 60 -1.37 0.45 1.74
CA ASP A 60 -2.39 1.08 0.91
C ASP A 60 -3.20 2.15 1.70
N ARG A 61 -3.01 2.24 3.03
CA ARG A 61 -3.33 3.38 3.90
C ARG A 61 -2.22 3.85 4.89
N GLY A 62 -0.91 3.66 4.69
CA GLY A 62 0.15 4.13 5.62
C GLY A 62 1.30 3.20 6.06
N CYS A 63 2.53 3.33 5.51
CA CYS A 63 3.68 2.47 5.86
C CYS A 63 4.65 2.98 6.93
N CYS A 64 4.75 4.28 7.20
CA CYS A 64 5.92 4.78 7.93
C CYS A 64 5.59 5.47 9.24
N ARG A 65 5.16 4.69 10.23
CA ARG A 65 5.63 4.71 11.63
C ARG A 65 4.78 3.76 12.47
N ALA A 66 5.42 2.73 13.01
CA ALA A 66 4.97 2.12 14.25
C ALA A 66 5.30 3.07 15.42
N GLU A 67 4.66 4.24 15.45
CA GLU A 67 4.53 5.06 16.66
C GLU A 67 3.07 5.45 16.81
N ARG A 68 2.51 5.19 17.98
CA ARG A 68 1.13 5.52 18.34
C ARG A 68 0.95 7.03 18.21
N GLY A 69 0.35 7.50 17.12
CA GLY A 69 0.15 8.93 16.93
C GLY A 69 -0.61 9.24 15.66
N ARG A 70 -1.93 9.35 15.80
CA ARG A 70 -2.87 10.07 14.91
C ARG A 70 -2.73 9.78 13.41
N TYR A 71 -3.65 8.97 12.89
CA TYR A 71 -4.00 9.00 11.48
C TYR A 71 -4.50 10.42 11.12
N HIS A 72 -3.61 11.25 10.55
CA HIS A 72 -4.04 12.44 9.82
C HIS A 72 -4.49 12.01 8.42
N GLN A 73 -5.74 12.34 8.09
CA GLN A 73 -6.45 11.96 6.86
C GLN A 73 -6.01 12.75 5.61
N ASP A 74 -4.82 13.33 5.59
CA ASP A 74 -4.45 14.35 4.59
C ASP A 74 -3.63 13.85 3.39
N ASP A 75 -3.62 12.55 3.12
CA ASP A 75 -3.01 12.02 1.88
C ASP A 75 -4.11 11.73 0.87
N ARG A 76 -4.29 12.67 -0.06
CA ARG A 76 -5.22 12.57 -1.18
C ARG A 76 -4.93 11.29 -1.96
N VAL A 77 -5.83 10.32 -1.86
CA VAL A 77 -6.03 9.29 -2.89
C VAL A 77 -6.19 10.07 -4.18
N HIS A 78 -5.19 10.02 -5.07
CA HIS A 78 -5.29 10.71 -6.34
C HIS A 78 -6.35 9.99 -7.17
N HIS A 79 -7.56 10.53 -7.10
CA HIS A 79 -8.71 10.08 -7.87
C HIS A 79 -8.48 10.41 -9.33
N ARG A 80 -7.88 9.46 -10.06
CA ARG A 80 -7.87 9.48 -11.51
C ARG A 80 -9.20 8.86 -11.97
N SER A 81 -10.22 9.69 -12.11
CA SER A 81 -11.38 9.37 -12.95
C SER A 81 -10.89 9.32 -14.40
N GLU A 82 -11.27 8.23 -15.07
CA GLU A 82 -10.93 7.78 -16.43
C GLU A 82 -10.39 8.85 -17.40
#